data_AF-A0A6N0LCP1-F1
#
_entry.id   AF-A0A6N0LCP1-F1
#
_cell.length_a   1.000
_cell.length_b   1.000
_cell.length_c   1.000
_cell.angle_alpha   90.00
_cell.angle_beta   90.00
_cell.angle_gamma   90.00
#
_symmetry.space_group_name_H-M   'P 1'
#
loop_
_entity.id
_entity.type
_entity.pdbx_description
1 polymer ?
#
loop_
_entity_poly.entity_id
_entity_poly.type
_entity_poly.pdbx_seq_one_letter_code
_entity_poly.pdbx_strand_id
1 'polypeptide(L)' 'MINNFQCHNCGLKIEIRNCPVCKRDAHILDLNNPMDAFIANRGFDKAITQACESLPESVEQSLKGVP' A
#
# COMPACT_ATOMS: atom_id res chain seq x y z
N MET A 1 23.60 -8.89 -2.78
CA MET A 1 22.31 -8.25 -2.43
C MET A 1 21.21 -9.13 -2.99
N ILE A 2 20.16 -9.40 -2.21
CA ILE A 2 19.00 -10.15 -2.70
C ILE A 2 18.12 -9.16 -3.45
N ASN A 3 17.88 -9.40 -4.75
CA ASN A 3 16.93 -8.61 -5.52
C ASN A 3 15.53 -8.95 -5.02
N ASN A 4 14.86 -7.97 -4.40
CA ASN A 4 13.55 -8.16 -3.78
C ASN A 4 12.62 -7.05 -4.24
N PHE A 5 12.06 -7.19 -5.43
CA PHE A 5 11.16 -6.20 -6.01
C PHE A 5 9.74 -6.73 -6.12
N GLN A 6 8.77 -5.81 -6.11
CA GLN A 6 7.37 -6.15 -6.34
C GLN A 6 6.73 -5.09 -7.24
N CYS A 7 5.92 -5.52 -8.21
CA CYS A 7 5.09 -4.60 -8.96
C CYS A 7 3.92 -4.14 -8.08
N HIS A 8 3.78 -2.82 -7.89
CA HIS A 8 2.67 -2.25 -7.14
C HIS A 8 1.30 -2.52 -7.79
N ASN A 9 1.23 -2.48 -9.12
CA ASN A 9 -0.04 -2.59 -9.85
C ASN A 9 -0.64 -4.01 -9.84
N CYS A 10 0.17 -5.04 -10.09
CA CYS A 10 -0.30 -6.43 -10.14
C CYS A 10 0.09 -7.28 -8.93
N GLY A 11 0.92 -6.76 -8.02
CA GLY A 11 1.40 -7.48 -6.83
C GLY A 11 2.45 -8.56 -7.09
N LEU A 12 2.86 -8.77 -8.35
CA LEU A 12 3.83 -9.81 -8.69
C LEU A 12 5.23 -9.48 -8.13
N LYS A 13 5.84 -10.44 -7.43
CA LYS A 13 7.25 -10.38 -7.04
C LYS A 13 8.13 -10.60 -8.28
N ILE A 14 9.13 -9.76 -8.45
CA ILE A 14 10.00 -9.78 -9.63
C ILE A 14 11.47 -9.62 -9.20
N GLU A 15 12.37 -10.23 -9.97
CA GLU A 15 13.81 -10.18 -9.69
C GLU A 15 14.53 -9.08 -10.47
N ILE A 16 13.82 -8.47 -11.44
CA ILE A 16 14.32 -7.41 -12.34
C ILE A 16 13.43 -6.17 -12.24
N ARG A 17 13.96 -5.00 -12.60
CA ARG A 17 13.22 -3.71 -12.59
C ARG A 17 12.31 -3.55 -13.81
N ASN A 18 11.52 -4.58 -14.14
CA ASN A 18 10.49 -4.54 -15.16
C ASN A 18 9.42 -5.60 -14.85
N CYS A 19 8.15 -5.21 -14.79
CA CYS A 19 7.07 -6.15 -14.56
C CYS A 19 6.74 -6.90 -15.87
N PRO A 20 6.85 -8.24 -15.91
CA PRO A 20 6.54 -9.01 -17.13
C PRO A 20 5.05 -8.97 -17.49
N VAL A 21 4.18 -8.75 -16.51
CA VAL A 21 2.72 -8.69 -16.69
C VAL A 21 2.30 -7.30 -17.18
N CYS A 22 2.74 -6.25 -16.49
CA CYS A 22 2.37 -4.88 -16.85
C CYS A 22 3.20 -4.31 -18.01
N LYS A 23 4.33 -4.96 -18.35
CA LYS A 23 5.31 -4.52 -19.37
C LYS A 23 5.79 -3.09 -19.13
N ARG A 24 5.93 -2.71 -17.87
CA ARG A 24 6.31 -1.37 -17.40
C ARG A 24 7.18 -1.49 -16.16
N ASP A 25 8.02 -0.49 -15.97
CA ASP A 25 8.93 -0.30 -14.83
C ASP A 25 8.45 0.78 -13.84
N ALA A 26 7.53 1.65 -14.26
CA ALA A 26 7.06 2.82 -13.50
C ALA A 26 6.39 2.56 -12.13
N HIS A 27 6.26 1.30 -11.72
CA HIS A 27 5.57 0.89 -10.50
C HIS A 27 6.26 -0.26 -9.77
N ILE A 28 7.60 -0.35 -9.90
CA ILE A 28 8.38 -1.37 -9.19
C ILE A 28 8.82 -0.83 -7.84
N LEU A 29 8.40 -1.52 -6.78
CA LEU A 29 8.77 -1.26 -5.39
C LEU A 29 9.98 -2.11 -5.02
N ASP A 30 10.97 -1.51 -4.37
CA ASP A 30 12.11 -2.21 -3.76
C ASP A 30 11.78 -2.57 -2.32
N LEU A 31 11.50 -3.84 -2.04
CA LEU A 31 11.08 -4.28 -0.71
C LEU A 31 12.21 -4.24 0.33
N ASN A 32 13.45 -3.94 -0.07
CA ASN A 32 14.51 -3.62 0.88
C ASN A 32 14.43 -2.16 1.37
N ASN A 33 13.72 -1.29 0.64
CA ASN A 33 13.38 0.04 1.11
C ASN A 33 12.15 -0.06 2.05
N PRO A 34 12.24 0.42 3.30
CA PRO A 34 11.15 0.30 4.28
C PRO A 34 9.84 0.95 3.83
N MET A 35 9.90 2.06 3.09
CA MET A 35 8.72 2.77 2.62
C MET A 35 8.01 1.99 1.51
N ASP A 36 8.77 1.47 0.56
CA ASP A 36 8.25 0.62 -0.52
C ASP A 36 7.65 -0.68 0.04
N ALA A 37 8.29 -1.29 1.04
CA ALA A 37 7.75 -2.44 1.76
C ALA A 37 6.44 -2.11 2.50
N PHE A 38 6.35 -0.93 3.12
CA PHE A 38 5.14 -0.44 3.77
C PHE A 38 4.00 -0.24 2.75
N ILE A 39 4.28 0.40 1.62
CA ILE A 39 3.33 0.59 0.52
C ILE A 39 2.86 -0.77 -0.02
N ALA A 40 3.78 -1.70 -0.29
CA ALA A 40 3.46 -3.04 -0.80
C ALA A 40 2.53 -3.83 0.13
N ASN A 41 2.57 -3.57 1.44
CA ASN A 41 1.73 -4.21 2.44
C ASN A 41 0.41 -3.45 2.71
N ARG A 42 0.03 -2.50 1.84
CA ARG A 42 -1.14 -1.63 2.02
C ARG A 42 -1.11 -0.88 3.37
N GLY A 43 0.08 -0.44 3.77
CA GLY A 43 0.29 0.18 5.08
C GLY A 43 -0.59 1.41 5.32
N PHE A 44 -0.79 2.24 4.29
CA PHE A 44 -1.68 3.40 4.38
C PHE A 44 -3.14 3.02 4.57
N ASP A 45 -3.66 2.08 3.78
CA ASP A 45 -5.06 1.63 3.92
C ASP A 45 -5.32 1.09 5.32
N LYS A 46 -4.38 0.30 5.85
CA LYS A 46 -4.45 -0.25 7.21
C LYS A 46 -4.40 0.84 8.27
N ALA A 47 -3.48 1.79 8.13
CA ALA A 47 -3.34 2.90 9.08
C ALA A 47 -4.60 3.79 9.09
N ILE A 48 -5.19 4.08 7.93
CA ILE A 48 -6.44 4.84 7.82
C ILE A 48 -7.58 4.04 8.42
N THR A 49 -7.73 2.76 8.08
CA THR A 49 -8.78 1.88 8.64
C THR A 49 -8.70 1.85 10.15
N GLN A 50 -7.51 1.63 10.70
CA GLN A 50 -7.29 1.60 12.14
C GLN A 50 -7.60 2.95 12.79
N ALA A 51 -7.22 4.06 12.17
CA ALA A 51 -7.54 5.40 12.67
C ALA A 51 -9.06 5.61 12.71
N CYS A 52 -9.77 5.20 11.65
CA CYS A 52 -11.24 5.27 11.57
C CYS A 52 -11.93 4.40 12.64
N GLU A 53 -11.47 3.16 12.84
CA GLU A 53 -12.00 2.25 13.88
C GLU A 53 -11.72 2.76 15.31
N SER A 54 -10.73 3.62 15.49
CA SER A 54 -10.38 4.22 16.78
C SER A 54 -11.04 5.58 17.04
N LEU A 55 -11.90 6.06 16.13
CA LEU A 55 -12.55 7.35 16.29
C LEU A 55 -13.48 7.34 17.51
N PRO A 56 -13.53 8.44 18.28
CA PRO A 56 -14.54 8.59 19.31
C PRO A 56 -15.95 8.53 18.72
N GLU A 57 -16.88 7.91 19.46
CA GLU A 57 -18.27 7.76 19.02
C GLU A 57 -18.93 9.11 18.65
N SER A 58 -18.57 10.19 19.34
CA SER A 58 -19.04 11.55 19.04
C SER A 58 -18.64 12.05 17.66
N VAL A 59 -17.46 11.64 17.17
CA VAL A 59 -16.97 11.96 15.83
C VAL A 59 -17.71 11.11 14.79
N GLU A 60 -17.90 9.82 15.04
CA GLU A 60 -18.69 8.95 14.14
C GLU A 60 -20.14 9.43 13.98
N GLN A 61 -20.78 9.84 15.08
CA GLN A 61 -22.13 10.40 15.06
C GLN A 61 -22.20 11.73 14.29
N SER A 62 -21.17 12.58 14.41
CA SER A 62 -21.07 13.83 13.64
C SER A 62 -20.90 13.58 12.14
N LEU A 63 -20.17 12.51 11.77
CA LEU A 63 -19.97 12.12 10.36
C LEU A 63 -21.20 11.48 9.73
N LYS A 64 -22.02 10.75 10.50
CA LYS A 64 -23.31 10.20 10.04
C LYS A 64 -24.39 11.27 9.77
N GLY A 65 -24.16 12.51 10.21
CA GLY A 65 -25.09 13.63 10.10
C GLY A 65 -24.99 14.45 8.81
N VAL A 66 -24.12 14.10 7.86
CA VAL A 66 -24.07 14.74 6.54
C VAL A 66 -24.91 13.89 5.56
N PRO A 67 -26.08 14.38 5.10
CA PRO A 67 -26.91 13.66 4.13
C PRO A 67 -26.23 13.48 2.77
#